data_AF-A0A1G6YQS4-F1
#
_entry.id   AF-A0A1G6YQS4-F1
#
_cell.length_a   1.000
_cell.length_b   1.000
_cell.length_c   1.000
_cell.angle_alpha   90.00
_cell.angle_beta   90.00
_cell.angle_gamma   90.00
#
_symmetry.space_group_name_H-M   'P 1'
#
loop_
_entity.id
_entity.type
_entity.pdbx_description
1 polymer ?
#
loop_
_entity_poly.entity_id
_entity_poly.type
_entity_poly.pdbx_seq_one_letter_code
_entity_poly.pdbx_strand_id
1 'polypeptide(L)'
;MHRASALACVATLLAGHAMAGPSPAPTPREVVACDIAFQLPGYLRVTSPKRSVNADGVPHCEFQILRADRNASRPGCLDDSEGEIPAGRRCAWKLETNLPAPRVIVAKTRFLMERKETGTFAFADGRWSLTQGHEKGEQPIQQGDFFGYPSLTTETGYPAYWVRIRPKKNAENDRYAGSGGTRIVLLQLSETLAVYMEPPPPDVENGADCDIFCSSLAPAEAVPKSKR
;
A
#
# COMPACT_ATOMS: atom_id res chain seq x y z
N MET A 1 61.67 38.11 -43.75
CA MET A 1 61.88 38.77 -42.45
C MET A 1 60.54 38.73 -41.70
N HIS A 2 60.23 37.63 -41.01
CA HIS A 2 60.33 37.48 -39.55
C HIS A 2 59.61 38.57 -38.73
N ARG A 3 58.45 38.21 -38.16
CA ARG A 3 58.20 38.27 -36.71
C ARG A 3 56.97 37.45 -36.35
N ALA A 4 57.19 36.45 -35.50
CA ALA A 4 56.18 35.73 -34.75
C ALA A 4 55.77 36.54 -33.52
N SER A 5 54.52 36.37 -33.06
CA SER A 5 54.15 36.47 -31.64
C SER A 5 52.87 35.66 -31.41
N ALA A 6 52.84 35.02 -30.25
CA ALA A 6 52.01 33.90 -29.86
C ALA A 6 50.72 34.30 -29.10
N LEU A 7 50.01 33.25 -28.63
CA LEU A 7 48.94 33.21 -27.61
C LEU A 7 47.52 33.56 -28.12
N ALA A 8 46.45 32.84 -27.78
CA ALA A 8 46.24 31.72 -26.86
C ALA A 8 44.97 30.93 -27.24
N CYS A 9 44.96 29.64 -26.94
CA CYS A 9 43.77 28.80 -26.85
C CYS A 9 42.83 29.32 -25.77
N VAL A 10 41.53 29.44 -26.09
CA VAL A 10 40.46 29.27 -25.10
C VAL A 10 39.43 28.33 -25.72
N ALA A 11 39.59 27.04 -25.43
CA ALA A 11 38.55 26.05 -25.65
C ALA A 11 37.56 26.15 -24.49
N THR A 12 36.37 26.67 -24.75
CA THR A 12 35.28 26.70 -23.77
C THR A 12 34.65 25.31 -23.71
N LEU A 13 34.98 24.56 -22.65
CA LEU A 13 34.27 23.35 -22.25
C LEU A 13 32.85 23.74 -21.79
N LEU A 14 31.86 23.55 -22.66
CA LEU A 14 30.48 23.46 -22.22
C LEU A 14 30.28 22.09 -21.58
N ALA A 15 30.39 22.07 -20.25
CA ALA A 15 29.92 20.97 -19.43
C ALA A 15 28.39 20.88 -19.57
N GLY A 16 27.93 20.06 -20.50
CA GLY A 16 26.54 19.61 -20.55
C GLY A 16 26.22 18.91 -19.25
N HIS A 17 25.48 19.59 -18.37
CA HIS A 17 24.80 18.94 -17.27
C HIS A 17 23.76 18.02 -17.91
N ALA A 18 24.08 16.73 -17.99
CA ALA A 18 23.09 15.70 -18.27
C ALA A 18 22.01 15.83 -17.20
N MET A 19 20.88 16.43 -17.59
CA MET A 19 19.64 16.34 -16.84
C MET A 19 19.41 14.85 -16.59
N ALA A 20 19.49 14.43 -15.33
CA ALA A 20 19.05 13.09 -14.95
C ALA A 20 17.59 12.97 -15.38
N GLY A 21 17.36 12.27 -16.49
CA GLY A 21 16.02 11.92 -16.92
C GLY A 21 15.29 11.16 -15.80
N PRO A 22 13.95 11.11 -15.82
CA PRO A 22 13.20 10.31 -14.86
C PRO A 22 13.79 8.91 -14.85
N SER A 23 14.26 8.48 -13.66
CA SER A 23 14.73 7.12 -13.46
C SER A 23 13.63 6.17 -13.97
N PRO A 24 13.93 5.18 -14.82
CA PRO A 24 12.92 4.29 -15.35
C PRO A 24 12.13 3.69 -14.17
N ALA A 25 10.80 3.74 -14.27
CA ALA A 25 9.91 3.17 -13.27
C ALA A 25 10.32 1.70 -13.07
N PRO A 26 10.50 1.22 -11.82
CA PRO A 26 10.92 -0.14 -11.59
C PRO A 26 9.91 -1.12 -12.20
N THR A 27 10.36 -1.93 -13.16
CA THR A 27 9.51 -2.90 -13.86
C THR A 27 8.83 -3.83 -12.85
N PRO A 28 7.50 -4.05 -12.94
CA PRO A 28 6.82 -5.06 -12.14
C PRO A 28 7.46 -6.44 -12.34
N ARG A 29 7.51 -7.23 -11.27
CA ARG A 29 8.02 -8.61 -11.31
C ARG A 29 6.99 -9.58 -10.77
N GLU A 30 7.00 -10.80 -11.28
CA GLU A 30 6.18 -11.87 -10.74
C GLU A 30 6.70 -12.30 -9.35
N VAL A 31 5.77 -12.45 -8.41
CA VAL A 31 6.00 -12.91 -7.05
C VAL A 31 4.99 -14.01 -6.74
N VAL A 32 5.46 -15.05 -6.04
CA VAL A 32 4.59 -16.10 -5.50
C VAL A 32 4.70 -16.09 -3.97
N ALA A 33 3.57 -15.94 -3.30
CA ALA A 33 3.48 -15.99 -1.83
C ALA A 33 2.12 -16.59 -1.44
N CYS A 34 2.07 -17.40 -0.37
CA CYS A 34 0.80 -17.91 0.15
C CYS A 34 -0.15 -18.55 -0.89
N ASP A 35 0.41 -19.35 -1.80
CA ASP A 35 -0.34 -20.07 -2.85
C ASP A 35 -1.02 -19.14 -3.89
N ILE A 36 -0.62 -17.86 -3.95
CA ILE A 36 -1.01 -16.89 -4.98
C ILE A 36 0.21 -16.37 -5.74
N ALA A 37 0.02 -16.09 -7.04
CA ALA A 37 0.96 -15.40 -7.91
C ALA A 37 0.42 -14.00 -8.23
N PHE A 38 1.31 -13.00 -8.34
CA PHE A 38 0.95 -11.62 -8.68
C PHE A 38 2.16 -10.83 -9.18
N GLN A 39 1.89 -9.70 -9.83
CA GLN A 39 2.89 -8.71 -10.20
C GLN A 39 3.12 -7.72 -9.07
N LEU A 40 4.39 -7.41 -8.79
CA LEU A 40 4.78 -6.47 -7.75
C LEU A 40 5.79 -5.44 -8.29
N PRO A 41 5.52 -4.13 -8.15
CA PRO A 41 6.47 -3.07 -8.50
C PRO A 41 7.86 -3.27 -7.86
N GLY A 42 8.92 -2.90 -8.57
CA GLY A 42 10.31 -3.11 -8.13
C GLY A 42 10.70 -2.40 -6.84
N TYR A 43 10.01 -1.31 -6.47
CA TYR A 43 10.22 -0.59 -5.21
C TYR A 43 9.45 -1.18 -4.02
N LEU A 44 8.66 -2.24 -4.22
CA LEU A 44 7.97 -2.97 -3.17
C LEU A 44 8.61 -4.34 -2.94
N ARG A 45 8.44 -4.87 -1.73
CA ARG A 45 8.87 -6.20 -1.30
C ARG A 45 7.81 -6.86 -0.44
N VAL A 46 7.80 -8.19 -0.43
CA VAL A 46 7.00 -8.99 0.50
C VAL A 46 7.82 -9.40 1.72
N THR A 47 7.17 -9.51 2.88
CA THR A 47 7.77 -10.18 4.04
C THR A 47 7.72 -11.70 3.89
N SER A 48 8.52 -12.42 4.69
CA SER A 48 8.38 -13.87 4.80
C SER A 48 6.95 -14.24 5.25
N PRO A 49 6.25 -15.12 4.51
CA PRO A 49 4.91 -15.53 4.88
C PRO A 49 4.85 -16.26 6.22
N LYS A 50 3.77 -16.02 6.96
CA LYS A 50 3.47 -16.71 8.23
C LYS A 50 2.19 -17.51 8.06
N ARG A 51 2.25 -18.80 8.38
CA ARG A 51 1.07 -19.69 8.31
C ARG A 51 0.47 -19.86 9.70
N SER A 52 -0.86 -19.86 9.77
CA SER A 52 -1.64 -20.02 11.00
C SER A 52 -2.99 -20.66 10.69
N VAL A 53 -3.79 -20.92 11.72
CA VAL A 53 -5.18 -21.36 11.60
C VAL A 53 -6.00 -20.49 12.54
N ASN A 54 -7.13 -19.94 12.08
CA ASN A 54 -8.00 -19.12 12.92
C ASN A 54 -8.89 -19.96 13.84
N ALA A 55 -9.72 -19.30 14.64
CA ALA A 55 -10.64 -19.96 15.58
C ALA A 55 -11.65 -20.91 14.88
N ASP A 56 -12.04 -20.60 13.64
CA ASP A 56 -12.96 -21.41 12.83
C ASP A 56 -12.29 -22.57 12.06
N GLY A 57 -11.02 -22.84 12.37
CA GLY A 57 -10.23 -23.89 11.73
C GLY A 57 -9.83 -23.59 10.28
N VAL A 58 -9.94 -22.33 9.84
CA VAL A 58 -9.55 -21.89 8.49
C VAL A 58 -8.04 -21.68 8.42
N PRO A 59 -7.31 -22.39 7.54
CA PRO A 59 -5.89 -22.16 7.34
C PRO A 59 -5.63 -20.80 6.69
N HIS A 60 -4.78 -20.00 7.32
CA HIS A 60 -4.34 -18.69 6.86
C HIS A 60 -2.85 -18.69 6.53
N CYS A 61 -2.49 -17.83 5.58
CA CYS A 61 -1.13 -17.47 5.27
C CYS A 61 -1.05 -15.96 5.10
N GLU A 62 -0.27 -15.30 5.94
CA GLU A 62 -0.16 -13.85 6.01
C GLU A 62 1.21 -13.38 5.54
N PHE A 63 1.23 -12.28 4.79
CA PHE A 63 2.44 -11.53 4.48
C PHE A 63 2.13 -10.02 4.40
N GLN A 64 3.16 -9.19 4.40
CA GLN A 64 3.03 -7.74 4.25
C GLN A 64 3.71 -7.28 2.97
N ILE A 65 3.14 -6.25 2.34
CA ILE A 65 3.75 -5.54 1.20
C ILE A 65 4.33 -4.23 1.71
N LEU A 66 5.66 -4.10 1.63
CA LEU A 66 6.41 -2.98 2.18
C LEU A 66 7.23 -2.31 1.09
N ARG A 67 7.53 -1.02 1.26
CA ARG A 67 8.56 -0.38 0.46
C ARG A 67 9.93 -1.03 0.69
N ALA A 68 10.66 -1.23 -0.39
CA ALA A 68 12.01 -1.78 -0.37
C ALA A 68 13.01 -0.77 0.24
N ASP A 69 12.79 0.54 0.04
CA ASP A 69 13.54 1.61 0.66
C ASP A 69 12.96 1.98 2.04
N ARG A 70 13.68 1.64 3.13
CA ARG A 70 13.27 1.92 4.52
C ARG A 70 13.06 3.40 4.86
N ASN A 71 13.41 4.35 3.98
CA ASN A 71 13.62 5.76 4.33
C ASN A 71 12.68 6.78 3.69
N ALA A 72 11.70 6.39 2.89
CA ALA A 72 10.84 7.37 2.23
C ALA A 72 9.52 7.59 2.99
N SER A 73 9.59 8.01 4.26
CA SER A 73 8.52 8.87 4.78
C SER A 73 8.64 10.19 4.03
N ARG A 74 7.99 10.29 2.86
CA ARG A 74 7.97 11.53 2.11
C ARG A 74 7.25 12.58 2.95
N PRO A 75 7.80 13.79 3.10
CA PRO A 75 7.02 14.93 3.59
C PRO A 75 5.74 15.03 2.76
N GLY A 76 4.58 14.93 3.40
CA GLY A 76 3.30 15.19 2.75
C GLY A 76 3.01 16.68 2.78
N CYS A 77 2.47 17.23 1.70
CA CYS A 77 1.77 18.51 1.78
C CYS A 77 0.31 18.19 2.11
N LEU A 78 -0.26 18.84 3.12
CA LEU A 78 -1.70 18.75 3.42
C LEU A 78 -2.52 19.14 2.17
N ASP A 79 -3.62 18.45 1.92
CA ASP A 79 -4.63 18.86 0.93
C ASP A 79 -5.73 19.71 1.57
N ASP A 80 -6.55 20.39 0.75
CA ASP A 80 -7.66 21.28 1.19
C ASP A 80 -8.87 20.55 1.77
N SER A 81 -8.94 19.24 1.61
CA SER A 81 -10.03 18.38 2.07
C SER A 81 -9.77 17.73 3.44
N GLU A 82 -8.52 17.64 3.87
CA GLU A 82 -8.13 17.18 5.20
C GLU A 82 -8.42 18.30 6.22
N GLY A 83 -9.40 18.06 7.10
CA GLY A 83 -10.05 19.05 7.99
C GLY A 83 -9.13 20.03 8.76
N GLU A 84 -9.74 21.14 9.25
CA GLU A 84 -9.14 22.33 9.87
C GLU A 84 -7.62 22.49 9.66
N ILE A 85 -7.27 22.92 8.45
CA ILE A 85 -5.91 23.23 8.01
C ILE A 85 -5.18 24.11 9.05
N PRO A 86 -4.06 23.66 9.65
CA PRO A 86 -3.28 24.48 10.57
C PRO A 86 -2.68 25.70 9.88
N ALA A 87 -2.65 26.84 10.55
CA ALA A 87 -2.01 28.05 10.02
C ALA A 87 -0.49 27.82 9.77
N GLY A 88 -0.06 27.87 8.51
CA GLY A 88 1.35 27.72 8.11
C GLY A 88 1.56 27.10 6.72
N ARG A 89 2.82 26.87 6.31
CA ARG A 89 3.12 26.16 5.06
C ARG A 89 2.76 24.68 5.21
N ARG A 90 1.78 24.23 4.45
CA ARG A 90 1.20 22.86 4.47
C ARG A 90 2.21 21.73 4.31
N CYS A 91 3.31 21.98 3.61
CA CYS A 91 4.40 21.02 3.41
C CYS A 91 5.39 20.92 4.60
N ALA A 92 5.14 21.63 5.72
CA ALA A 92 5.94 21.52 6.94
C ALA A 92 5.43 20.42 7.90
N TRP A 93 4.38 19.70 7.51
CA TRP A 93 3.71 18.68 8.30
C TRP A 93 3.91 17.30 7.68
N LYS A 94 3.83 16.26 8.50
CA LYS A 94 3.78 14.86 8.05
C LYS A 94 2.62 14.16 8.74
N LEU A 95 1.95 13.27 8.00
CA LEU A 95 0.92 12.43 8.56
C LEU A 95 1.59 11.30 9.34
N GLU A 96 1.35 11.29 10.64
CA GLU A 96 1.62 10.17 11.54
C GLU A 96 0.32 9.37 11.65
N THR A 97 0.17 8.38 10.77
CA THR A 97 -0.91 7.41 10.88
C THR A 97 -0.50 6.30 11.83
N ASN A 98 -1.39 5.89 12.72
CA ASN A 98 -1.28 4.61 13.42
C ASN A 98 -1.80 3.44 12.57
N LEU A 99 -1.75 3.56 11.24
CA LEU A 99 -2.16 2.48 10.36
C LEU A 99 -1.22 1.28 10.54
N PRO A 100 -1.76 0.05 10.68
CA PRO A 100 -0.94 -1.13 10.56
C PRO A 100 -0.27 -1.15 9.18
N ALA A 101 0.93 -1.72 9.10
CA ALA A 101 1.55 -1.94 7.80
C ALA A 101 0.61 -2.77 6.89
N PRO A 102 0.58 -2.51 5.57
CA PRO A 102 -0.27 -3.26 4.65
C PRO A 102 -0.12 -4.76 4.86
N ARG A 103 -1.21 -5.41 5.28
CA ARG A 103 -1.28 -6.85 5.51
C ARG A 103 -2.12 -7.51 4.44
N VAL A 104 -1.65 -8.64 3.97
CA VAL A 104 -2.34 -9.53 3.05
C VAL A 104 -2.49 -10.88 3.73
N ILE A 105 -3.72 -11.37 3.86
CA ILE A 105 -4.02 -12.70 4.41
C ILE A 105 -4.68 -13.52 3.32
N VAL A 106 -4.09 -14.66 2.99
CA VAL A 106 -4.68 -15.66 2.10
C VAL A 106 -5.28 -16.77 2.94
N ALA A 107 -6.56 -17.06 2.72
CA ALA A 107 -7.31 -18.06 3.46
C ALA A 107 -7.84 -19.15 2.52
N LYS A 108 -7.76 -20.41 2.96
CA LYS A 108 -8.35 -21.54 2.23
C LYS A 108 -9.83 -21.69 2.57
N THR A 109 -10.69 -20.88 1.94
CA THR A 109 -12.12 -20.82 2.25
C THR A 109 -12.95 -20.30 1.08
N ARG A 110 -14.26 -20.57 1.15
CA ARG A 110 -15.32 -19.94 0.36
C ARG A 110 -16.10 -18.99 1.24
N PHE A 111 -15.67 -17.75 1.41
CA PHE A 111 -16.22 -16.92 2.48
C PHE A 111 -17.74 -16.77 2.37
N LEU A 112 -18.29 -16.52 1.17
CA LEU A 112 -19.75 -16.39 0.95
C LEU A 112 -20.56 -17.66 1.30
N MET A 113 -19.98 -18.85 1.09
CA MET A 113 -20.66 -20.13 1.30
C MET A 113 -20.45 -20.67 2.71
N GLU A 114 -19.22 -20.61 3.20
CA GLU A 114 -18.82 -21.18 4.48
C GLU A 114 -19.14 -20.24 5.65
N ARG A 115 -19.27 -18.93 5.40
CA ARG A 115 -19.67 -17.93 6.40
C ARG A 115 -18.81 -18.00 7.66
N LYS A 116 -17.49 -18.10 7.47
CA LYS A 116 -16.48 -18.17 8.53
C LYS A 116 -15.71 -16.85 8.63
N GLU A 117 -15.04 -16.64 9.75
CA GLU A 117 -14.10 -15.53 9.90
C GLU A 117 -12.96 -15.63 8.88
N THR A 118 -12.61 -14.52 8.25
CA THR A 118 -11.47 -14.41 7.34
C THR A 118 -10.88 -13.00 7.41
N GLY A 119 -9.62 -12.89 7.82
CA GLY A 119 -9.02 -11.61 8.15
C GLY A 119 -9.75 -10.96 9.33
N THR A 120 -10.31 -9.77 9.12
CA THR A 120 -11.20 -9.12 10.10
C THR A 120 -12.68 -9.25 9.77
N PHE A 121 -13.05 -9.86 8.64
CA PHE A 121 -14.45 -10.12 8.33
C PHE A 121 -14.92 -11.35 9.08
N ALA A 122 -15.97 -11.21 9.88
CA ALA A 122 -16.64 -12.30 10.56
C ALA A 122 -18.10 -12.36 10.11
N PHE A 123 -18.66 -13.56 9.99
CA PHE A 123 -20.08 -13.74 9.75
C PHE A 123 -20.77 -14.17 11.03
N ALA A 124 -21.66 -13.32 11.53
CA ALA A 124 -22.45 -13.56 12.74
C ALA A 124 -23.83 -12.94 12.59
N ASP A 125 -24.84 -13.51 13.24
CA ASP A 125 -26.21 -13.00 13.25
C ASP A 125 -26.80 -12.73 11.85
N GLY A 126 -26.44 -13.58 10.87
CA GLY A 126 -26.96 -13.52 9.51
C GLY A 126 -26.33 -12.44 8.63
N ARG A 127 -25.26 -11.78 9.06
CA ARG A 127 -24.56 -10.75 8.29
C ARG A 127 -23.05 -10.81 8.44
N TRP A 128 -22.34 -10.21 7.49
CA TRP A 128 -20.93 -9.90 7.63
C TRP A 128 -20.74 -8.67 8.51
N SER A 129 -19.71 -8.69 9.35
CA SER A 129 -19.25 -7.58 10.19
C SER A 129 -17.72 -7.62 10.31
N LEU A 130 -17.13 -6.53 10.80
CA LEU A 130 -15.72 -6.52 11.18
C LEU A 130 -15.54 -7.02 12.62
N THR A 131 -14.40 -7.65 12.91
CA THR A 131 -13.97 -7.98 14.27
C THR A 131 -13.47 -6.72 15.00
N GLN A 132 -13.52 -6.72 16.34
CA GLN A 132 -13.28 -5.53 17.18
C GLN A 132 -11.99 -4.77 16.82
N GLY A 133 -12.06 -3.44 16.85
CA GLY A 133 -10.92 -2.54 16.58
C GLY A 133 -11.18 -1.47 15.51
N HIS A 134 -12.29 -1.56 14.79
CA HIS A 134 -12.59 -0.72 13.62
C HIS A 134 -13.76 0.29 13.82
N GLU A 135 -14.37 0.33 15.01
CA GLU A 135 -15.73 0.86 15.25
C GLU A 135 -15.98 2.35 14.93
N LYS A 136 -14.96 3.19 14.75
CA LYS A 136 -15.16 4.63 14.51
C LYS A 136 -15.25 4.93 13.02
N GLY A 137 -16.43 5.34 12.56
CA GLY A 137 -16.64 5.84 11.20
C GLY A 137 -16.67 4.74 10.14
N GLU A 138 -16.99 3.51 10.52
CA GLU A 138 -17.14 2.40 9.57
C GLU A 138 -18.27 2.65 8.57
N GLN A 139 -18.00 2.42 7.30
CA GLN A 139 -19.04 2.33 6.28
C GLN A 139 -19.67 0.93 6.29
N PRO A 140 -20.95 0.80 5.93
CA PRO A 140 -21.58 -0.53 5.80
C PRO A 140 -20.80 -1.42 4.83
N ILE A 141 -20.61 -2.69 5.19
CA ILE A 141 -19.98 -3.67 4.30
C ILE A 141 -20.79 -3.80 3.01
N GLN A 142 -20.13 -3.53 1.90
CA GLN A 142 -20.67 -3.68 0.55
C GLN A 142 -20.22 -5.03 -0.01
N GLN A 143 -21.18 -5.79 -0.52
CA GLN A 143 -20.90 -6.97 -1.34
C GLN A 143 -20.93 -6.57 -2.81
N GLY A 144 -19.96 -7.01 -3.58
CA GLY A 144 -19.88 -6.70 -5.00
C GLY A 144 -18.67 -7.35 -5.65
N ASP A 145 -18.14 -6.70 -6.68
CA ASP A 145 -16.97 -7.15 -7.41
C ASP A 145 -15.77 -6.21 -7.20
N PHE A 146 -14.59 -6.77 -6.97
CA PHE A 146 -13.33 -6.05 -6.85
C PHE A 146 -12.31 -6.65 -7.83
N PHE A 147 -11.95 -5.91 -8.87
CA PHE A 147 -11.16 -6.40 -10.01
C PHE A 147 -11.70 -7.69 -10.66
N GLY A 148 -13.03 -7.81 -10.75
CA GLY A 148 -13.70 -8.97 -11.35
C GLY A 148 -13.83 -10.18 -10.43
N TYR A 149 -13.46 -10.04 -9.14
CA TYR A 149 -13.63 -11.08 -8.13
C TYR A 149 -14.78 -10.75 -7.18
N PRO A 150 -15.62 -11.73 -6.80
CA PRO A 150 -16.60 -11.54 -5.73
C PRO A 150 -15.92 -11.05 -4.45
N SER A 151 -16.49 -10.05 -3.80
CA SER A 151 -15.82 -9.33 -2.71
C SER A 151 -16.75 -8.80 -1.64
N LEU A 152 -16.17 -8.57 -0.46
CA LEU A 152 -16.70 -7.70 0.60
C LEU A 152 -15.74 -6.53 0.78
N THR A 153 -16.29 -5.33 0.77
CA THR A 153 -15.51 -4.09 0.93
C THR A 153 -16.13 -3.19 1.97
N THR A 154 -15.30 -2.51 2.74
CA THR A 154 -15.73 -1.46 3.66
C THR A 154 -14.58 -0.46 3.86
N GLU A 155 -14.89 0.67 4.48
CA GLU A 155 -13.91 1.66 4.90
C GLU A 155 -14.01 1.82 6.42
N THR A 156 -12.88 1.74 7.11
CA THR A 156 -12.77 1.98 8.56
C THR A 156 -12.10 3.32 8.80
N GLY A 157 -12.57 4.06 9.79
CA GLY A 157 -11.87 5.24 10.28
C GLY A 157 -10.73 4.87 11.23
N TYR A 158 -9.70 5.70 11.27
CA TYR A 158 -8.63 5.62 12.26
C TYR A 158 -8.19 7.02 12.71
N PRO A 159 -7.73 7.18 13.96
CA PRO A 159 -7.13 8.43 14.40
C PRO A 159 -5.83 8.66 13.63
N ALA A 160 -5.70 9.84 13.04
CA ALA A 160 -4.50 10.26 12.34
C ALA A 160 -3.98 11.54 12.98
N TYR A 161 -2.66 11.71 13.03
CA TYR A 161 -2.07 12.90 13.63
C TYR A 161 -1.17 13.58 12.62
N TRP A 162 -1.40 14.87 12.38
CA TRP A 162 -0.45 15.69 11.65
C TRP A 162 0.58 16.21 12.63
N VAL A 163 1.85 15.93 12.36
CA VAL A 163 2.96 16.38 13.20
C VAL A 163 3.94 17.22 12.40
N ARG A 164 4.46 18.30 12.98
CA ARG A 164 5.42 19.16 12.29
C ARG A 164 6.71 18.38 12.03
N ILE A 165 7.25 18.46 10.81
CA ILE A 165 8.48 17.74 10.41
C ILE A 165 9.68 18.13 11.29
N ARG A 166 9.71 19.39 11.74
CA ARG A 166 10.73 19.93 12.65
C ARG A 166 10.03 20.48 13.90
N PRO A 167 9.75 19.63 14.90
CA PRO A 167 9.08 20.07 16.12
C PRO A 167 10.01 20.99 16.92
N LYS A 168 9.45 22.04 17.53
CA LYS A 168 10.19 22.81 18.55
C LYS A 168 10.26 21.99 19.83
N LYS A 169 11.37 22.06 20.56
CA LYS A 169 11.45 21.46 21.91
C LYS A 169 10.32 22.06 22.77
N ASN A 170 9.41 21.20 23.23
CA ASN A 170 8.30 21.50 24.15
C ASN A 170 7.07 22.23 23.56
N ALA A 171 6.80 22.11 22.25
CA ALA A 171 5.56 22.64 21.67
C ALA A 171 4.46 21.57 21.61
N GLU A 172 3.50 21.63 22.52
CA GLU A 172 2.26 20.82 22.46
C GLU A 172 1.44 21.14 21.18
N ASN A 173 1.63 22.32 20.60
CA ASN A 173 0.97 22.78 19.37
C ASN A 173 1.57 22.25 18.04
N ASP A 174 2.55 21.34 18.10
CA ASP A 174 3.16 20.73 16.90
C ASP A 174 2.52 19.37 16.52
N ARG A 175 1.36 19.05 17.12
CA ARG A 175 0.51 17.91 16.79
C ARG A 175 -0.94 18.35 16.62
N TYR A 176 -1.56 17.94 15.52
CA TYR A 176 -2.99 18.14 15.24
C TYR A 176 -3.67 16.80 15.05
N ALA A 177 -4.79 16.56 15.73
CA ALA A 177 -5.55 15.32 15.62
C ALA A 177 -6.57 15.44 14.48
N GLY A 178 -6.58 14.45 13.60
CA GLY A 178 -7.56 14.27 12.54
C GLY A 178 -8.05 12.83 12.50
N SER A 179 -8.93 12.55 11.54
CA SER A 179 -9.40 11.20 11.21
C SER A 179 -8.99 10.87 9.78
N GLY A 180 -8.40 9.69 9.57
CA GLY A 180 -8.21 9.11 8.25
C GLY A 180 -9.16 7.94 8.03
N GLY A 181 -9.33 7.53 6.77
CA GLY A 181 -10.09 6.34 6.38
C GLY A 181 -9.20 5.36 5.64
N THR A 182 -9.37 4.05 5.85
CA THR A 182 -8.74 3.02 5.03
C THR A 182 -9.77 2.03 4.53
N ARG A 183 -9.62 1.64 3.26
CA ARG A 183 -10.39 0.55 2.67
C ARG A 183 -9.88 -0.79 3.19
N ILE A 184 -10.80 -1.71 3.42
CA ILE A 184 -10.54 -3.12 3.72
C ILE A 184 -11.28 -3.94 2.69
N VAL A 185 -10.63 -4.98 2.16
CA VAL A 185 -11.18 -5.83 1.10
C VAL A 185 -10.98 -7.29 1.44
N LEU A 186 -12.02 -8.11 1.26
CA LEU A 186 -11.96 -9.56 1.18
C LEU A 186 -12.46 -10.00 -0.20
N LEU A 187 -11.62 -10.68 -0.98
CA LEU A 187 -11.93 -11.14 -2.35
C LEU A 187 -11.88 -12.66 -2.47
N GLN A 188 -12.74 -13.24 -3.30
CA GLN A 188 -12.77 -14.68 -3.60
C GLN A 188 -11.97 -14.89 -4.88
N LEU A 189 -10.72 -15.32 -4.74
CA LEU A 189 -9.79 -15.47 -5.87
C LEU A 189 -10.05 -16.76 -6.66
N SER A 190 -10.47 -17.82 -5.98
CA SER A 190 -10.87 -19.09 -6.60
C SER A 190 -11.96 -19.77 -5.77
N GLU A 191 -12.43 -20.94 -6.19
CA GLU A 191 -13.42 -21.72 -5.42
C GLU A 191 -12.99 -22.10 -4.01
N THR A 192 -11.72 -21.98 -3.62
CA THR A 192 -11.28 -22.35 -2.26
C THR A 192 -10.23 -21.39 -1.70
N LEU A 193 -10.03 -20.23 -2.33
CA LEU A 193 -8.97 -19.31 -1.97
C LEU A 193 -9.53 -17.89 -1.90
N ALA A 194 -9.42 -17.27 -0.72
CA ALA A 194 -9.81 -15.89 -0.48
C ALA A 194 -8.61 -15.05 -0.08
N VAL A 195 -8.60 -13.77 -0.45
CA VAL A 195 -7.52 -12.83 -0.13
C VAL A 195 -8.11 -11.62 0.59
N TYR A 196 -7.60 -11.35 1.79
CA TYR A 196 -7.92 -10.20 2.60
C TYR A 196 -6.78 -9.17 2.54
N MET A 197 -7.12 -7.88 2.51
CA MET A 197 -6.16 -6.77 2.44
C MET A 197 -6.56 -5.62 3.38
N GLU A 198 -5.57 -5.12 4.14
CA GLU A 198 -5.73 -3.93 4.98
C GLU A 198 -4.41 -3.17 5.23
N PRO A 199 -4.32 -1.89 4.87
CA PRO A 199 -4.97 -1.36 3.65
C PRO A 199 -4.59 -2.22 2.43
N PRO A 200 -5.39 -2.24 1.36
CA PRO A 200 -4.85 -2.58 0.04
C PRO A 200 -3.69 -1.63 -0.29
N PRO A 201 -2.73 -2.03 -1.17
CA PRO A 201 -1.67 -1.12 -1.61
C PRO A 201 -2.26 0.23 -2.07
N PRO A 202 -1.71 1.38 -1.64
CA PRO A 202 -2.34 2.67 -1.88
C PRO A 202 -2.22 3.05 -3.36
N ASP A 203 -3.35 3.40 -3.99
CA ASP A 203 -3.37 4.14 -5.24
C ASP A 203 -3.12 5.62 -4.90
N VAL A 204 -1.85 6.00 -4.78
CA VAL A 204 -1.51 7.43 -4.72
C VAL A 204 -1.92 8.10 -6.03
N GLU A 205 -2.09 9.42 -6.05
CA GLU A 205 -2.29 10.17 -7.30
C GLU A 205 -1.16 9.84 -8.29
N ASN A 206 -1.47 9.10 -9.37
CA ASN A 206 -0.57 8.47 -10.37
C ASN A 206 0.07 7.10 -9.99
N GLY A 207 -0.36 6.45 -8.92
CA GLY A 207 0.03 5.11 -8.53
C GLY A 207 -0.94 4.07 -9.11
N ALA A 208 -0.38 2.98 -9.63
CA ALA A 208 -1.13 1.80 -10.09
C ALA A 208 -0.82 0.61 -9.17
N ASP A 209 -0.55 0.85 -7.87
CA ASP A 209 -0.02 -0.19 -6.99
C ASP A 209 -1.07 -1.24 -6.64
N CYS A 210 -2.31 -0.83 -6.28
CA CYS A 210 -3.39 -1.82 -6.20
C CYS A 210 -3.76 -2.27 -7.60
N ASP A 211 -3.86 -1.41 -8.60
CA ASP A 211 -4.16 -1.88 -9.96
C ASP A 211 -3.24 -3.02 -10.43
N ILE A 212 -1.91 -2.87 -10.30
CA ILE A 212 -0.92 -3.89 -10.66
C ILE A 212 -1.07 -5.12 -9.78
N PHE A 213 -1.16 -4.97 -8.46
CA PHE A 213 -1.26 -6.11 -7.54
C PHE A 213 -2.61 -6.83 -7.68
N CYS A 214 -3.69 -6.10 -7.44
CA CYS A 214 -5.07 -6.56 -7.35
C CYS A 214 -5.57 -7.17 -8.66
N SER A 215 -5.23 -6.59 -9.84
CA SER A 215 -5.64 -7.16 -11.14
C SER A 215 -4.82 -8.37 -11.59
N SER A 216 -3.62 -8.57 -11.04
CA SER A 216 -2.73 -9.67 -11.43
C SER A 216 -2.79 -10.88 -10.50
N LEU A 217 -3.60 -10.81 -9.44
CA LEU A 217 -3.81 -11.93 -8.52
C LEU A 217 -4.31 -13.16 -9.28
N ALA A 218 -3.62 -14.28 -9.08
CA ALA A 218 -4.03 -15.59 -9.58
C ALA A 218 -3.61 -16.70 -8.60
N PRO A 219 -4.30 -17.85 -8.56
CA PRO A 219 -3.80 -19.02 -7.86
C PRO A 219 -2.43 -19.45 -8.41
N ALA A 220 -1.47 -19.78 -7.54
CA ALA A 220 -0.11 -20.14 -7.97
C ALA A 220 -0.06 -21.43 -8.81
N GLU A 221 -1.05 -22.32 -8.67
CA GLU A 221 -1.18 -23.54 -9.47
C GLU A 221 -1.52 -23.28 -10.95
N ALA A 222 -1.99 -22.07 -11.28
CA ALA A 222 -2.24 -21.66 -12.67
C ALA A 222 -0.96 -21.24 -13.42
N VAL A 223 0.18 -21.12 -12.73
CA VAL A 223 1.48 -20.81 -13.36
C VAL A 223 2.20 -22.12 -13.68
N PRO A 224 2.46 -22.45 -14.97
CA PRO A 224 3.20 -23.65 -15.31
C PRO A 224 4.58 -23.60 -14.65
N LYS A 225 4.89 -24.59 -13.81
CA LYS A 225 6.25 -24.79 -13.31
C LYS A 225 7.16 -24.99 -14.51
N SER A 226 7.97 -23.98 -14.83
CA SER A 226 9.13 -24.15 -15.71
C SER A 226 9.97 -25.27 -15.11
N LYS A 227 10.01 -26.42 -15.78
CA LYS A 227 10.89 -27.54 -15.44
C LYS A 227 12.33 -27.01 -15.40
N ARG A 228 12.99 -27.10 -14.25
CA ARG A 228 14.45 -27.16 -14.17
C ARG A 228 14.85 -28.62 -14.08
#